data_AF-A0A2W0BBJ8-F1
#
_entry.id   AF-A0A2W0BBJ8-F1
#
_cell.length_a   1.000
_cell.length_b   1.000
_cell.length_c   1.000
_cell.angle_alpha   90.00
_cell.angle_beta   90.00
_cell.angle_gamma   90.00
#
_symmetry.space_group_name_H-M   'P 1'
#
loop_
_entity.id
_entity.type
_entity.pdbx_description
1 polymer ?
#
loop_
_entity_poly.entity_id
_entity_poly.type
_entity_poly.pdbx_seq_one_letter_code
_entity_poly.pdbx_strand_id
1 'polypeptide(L)' 'ALWSWIVCVVVTISVSYLTTPTPDSELVGLVYGVTAIPRETDVPWHKRPAFWAIVVAAVFVVLNIIFW' A
#
# COMPACT_ATOMS: atom_id res chain seq x y z
N ALA A 1 12.67 19.36 4.38
CA ALA A 1 12.32 18.15 3.59
C ALA A 1 10.81 17.87 3.60
N LEU A 2 10.13 17.85 4.77
CA LEU A 2 8.68 17.57 4.85
C LEU A 2 7.80 18.55 4.05
N TRP A 3 8.11 19.85 4.08
CA TRP A 3 7.36 20.86 3.33
C TRP A 3 7.29 20.60 1.83
N SER A 4 8.41 20.21 1.21
CA SER A 4 8.45 19.89 -0.22
C SER A 4 7.61 18.66 -0.57
N TRP A 5 7.60 17.66 0.32
CA TRP A 5 6.78 16.47 0.13
C TRP A 5 5.28 16.80 0.24
N ILE A 6 4.89 17.61 1.23
CA ILE A 6 3.49 18.03 1.43
C ILE A 6 3.00 18.80 0.19
N VAL A 7 3.76 19.78 -0.29
CA VAL A 7 3.36 20.59 -1.46
C VAL A 7 3.22 19.70 -2.71
N CYS A 8 4.15 18.78 -2.93
CA CYS A 8 4.10 17.86 -4.07
C CYS A 8 2.84 16.97 -4.04
N VAL A 9 2.51 16.39 -2.88
CA VAL A 9 1.31 15.55 -2.70
C VAL A 9 0.03 16.36 -2.91
N VAL A 10 -0.05 17.57 -2.34
CA VAL A 10 -1.24 18.44 -2.48
C VAL A 10 -1.49 18.80 -3.95
N VAL A 11 -0.44 19.17 -4.69
CA VAL A 11 -0.56 19.50 -6.11
C VAL A 11 -0.98 18.27 -6.92
N THR A 12 -0.39 17.10 -6.64
CA THR A 12 -0.73 15.85 -7.32
C THR A 12 -2.20 15.48 -7.13
N ILE A 13 -2.70 15.55 -5.89
CA ILE A 13 -4.11 15.29 -5.58
C ILE A 13 -5.00 16.29 -6.32
N SER A 14 -4.67 17.58 -6.26
CA SER A 14 -5.47 18.64 -6.89
C SER A 14 -5.58 18.44 -8.41
N VAL A 15 -4.46 18.16 -9.09
CA VAL A 15 -4.44 17.88 -10.52
C VAL A 15 -5.22 16.60 -10.84
N SER A 16 -5.03 15.54 -10.05
CA SER A 16 -5.72 14.27 -10.23
C SER A 16 -7.25 14.39 -10.18
N TYR A 17 -7.78 15.27 -9.32
CA TYR A 17 -9.23 15.52 -9.25
C TYR A 17 -9.75 16.36 -10.40
N LEU A 18 -8.91 17.23 -10.97
CA LEU A 18 -9.27 18.07 -12.11
C LEU A 18 -9.15 17.33 -13.45
N THR A 19 -8.42 16.22 -13.49
CA THR A 19 -8.24 15.39 -14.69
C THR A 19 -9.24 14.24 -14.74
N THR A 20 -9.77 13.97 -15.93
CA THR A 20 -10.64 12.82 -16.17
C THR A 20 -9.82 11.52 -16.19
N PRO A 21 -10.14 10.51 -15.35
CA PRO A 21 -9.47 9.21 -15.41
C PRO A 21 -9.91 8.41 -16.64
N THR A 22 -8.98 7.63 -17.20
CA THR A 22 -9.26 6.66 -18.28
C THR A 22 -10.26 5.60 -17.80
N PRO A 23 -11.24 5.18 -18.63
CA PRO A 23 -12.24 4.20 -18.22
C PRO A 23 -11.62 2.83 -17.87
N ASP A 24 -12.02 2.28 -16.72
CA ASP A 24 -11.49 1.02 -16.19
C ASP A 24 -11.65 -0.16 -17.16
N SER A 25 -12.67 -0.15 -18.01
CA SER A 25 -12.92 -1.20 -19.02
C SER A 25 -11.79 -1.34 -20.04
N GLU A 26 -11.05 -0.27 -20.33
CA GLU A 26 -9.88 -0.30 -21.22
C GLU A 26 -8.60 -0.76 -20.50
N LEU A 27 -8.63 -0.77 -19.16
CA LEU A 27 -7.48 -1.11 -18.32
C LEU A 27 -7.52 -2.58 -17.83
N VAL A 28 -8.64 -3.28 -18.03
CA VAL A 28 -8.77 -4.73 -17.79
C VAL A 28 -7.79 -5.48 -18.70
N GLY A 29 -6.85 -6.22 -18.12
CA GLY A 29 -5.83 -6.98 -18.87
C GLY A 29 -4.52 -6.23 -19.07
N LEU A 30 -4.54 -4.89 -18.96
CA LEU A 30 -3.36 -4.04 -19.15
C LEU A 30 -2.72 -3.63 -17.81
N VAL A 31 -3.54 -3.38 -16.79
CA VAL A 31 -3.08 -2.95 -15.47
C VAL A 31 -3.46 -3.99 -14.42
N TYR A 32 -2.48 -4.39 -13.61
CA TYR A 32 -2.65 -5.38 -12.55
C TYR A 32 -3.81 -5.06 -11.58
N GLY A 33 -4.07 -3.77 -11.33
CA GLY A 33 -5.13 -3.31 -10.43
C GLY A 33 -6.56 -3.51 -10.93
N VAL A 34 -6.76 -3.68 -12.24
CA VAL A 34 -8.10 -3.88 -12.84
C VAL A 34 -8.25 -5.31 -13.40
N THR A 35 -7.15 -6.05 -13.52
CA THR A 35 -7.18 -7.48 -13.84
C THR A 35 -7.67 -8.33 -12.68
N ALA A 36 -8.42 -9.39 -12.97
CA ALA A 36 -8.78 -10.40 -11.98
C ALA A 36 -7.52 -11.11 -11.46
N ILE A 37 -7.09 -10.75 -10.26
CA ILE A 37 -5.93 -11.36 -9.61
C ILE A 37 -6.35 -12.74 -9.07
N PRO A 38 -5.68 -13.83 -9.48
CA PRO A 38 -5.95 -15.15 -8.93
C PRO A 38 -5.64 -15.14 -7.43
N ARG A 39 -6.64 -15.45 -6.61
CA ARG A 39 -6.51 -15.48 -5.15
C ARG A 39 -5.66 -16.67 -4.75
N GLU A 40 -4.47 -16.42 -4.20
CA GLU A 40 -3.66 -17.44 -3.52
C GLU A 40 -4.44 -17.98 -2.31
N THR A 41 -5.21 -19.04 -2.57
CA THR A 41 -5.97 -19.77 -1.56
C THR A 41 -5.04 -20.86 -1.04
N ASP A 42 -4.82 -20.85 0.29
CA ASP A 42 -4.10 -21.86 1.07
C ASP A 42 -2.57 -21.80 1.16
N VAL A 43 -2.01 -20.61 1.42
CA VAL A 43 -0.68 -20.51 2.04
C VAL A 43 -0.78 -20.71 3.57
N PRO A 44 -0.02 -21.66 4.16
CA PRO A 44 0.04 -21.90 5.60
C PRO A 44 0.30 -20.62 6.41
N TRP A 45 -0.28 -20.52 7.61
CA TRP A 45 -0.21 -19.36 8.51
C TRP A 45 1.20 -18.77 8.71
N HIS A 46 2.25 -19.60 8.74
CA HIS A 46 3.64 -19.19 8.90
C HIS A 46 4.30 -18.65 7.61
N LYS A 47 3.74 -18.94 6.43
CA LYS A 47 4.19 -18.39 5.13
C LYS A 47 3.49 -17.07 4.79
N ARG A 48 2.51 -16.64 5.59
CA ARG A 48 1.81 -15.38 5.38
C ARG A 48 2.70 -14.22 5.82
N PRO A 49 3.07 -13.29 4.93
CA PRO A 49 3.93 -12.15 5.28
C PRO A 49 3.34 -11.29 6.41
N ALA A 50 2.01 -11.26 6.53
CA ALA A 50 1.31 -10.56 7.60
C ALA A 50 1.66 -11.06 9.02
N PHE A 51 1.88 -12.36 9.20
CA PHE A 51 2.24 -12.92 10.52
C PHE A 51 3.58 -12.37 10.99
N TRP A 52 4.60 -12.43 10.15
CA TRP A 52 5.93 -11.91 10.45
C TRP A 52 5.94 -10.38 10.61
N ALA A 53 5.13 -9.65 9.82
CA ALA A 53 4.99 -8.21 9.99
C ALA A 53 4.48 -7.83 11.39
N ILE A 54 3.51 -8.57 11.93
CA ILE A 54 3.00 -8.35 13.31
C ILE A 54 4.07 -8.69 14.35
N VAL A 55 4.80 -9.79 14.18
CA VAL A 55 5.88 -10.18 15.11
C VAL A 55 6.96 -9.10 15.18
N VAL A 56 7.42 -8.61 14.03
CA VAL A 56 8.44 -7.56 13.97
C VAL A 56 7.92 -6.24 14.55
N ALA A 57 6.68 -5.86 14.26
CA ALA A 57 6.06 -4.67 14.84
C ALA A 57 5.95 -4.75 16.37
N ALA A 58 5.57 -5.92 16.91
CA ALA A 58 5.48 -6.13 18.35
C ALA A 58 6.86 -6.01 19.02
N VAL A 59 7.90 -6.64 18.46
CA VAL A 59 9.27 -6.51 18.97
C VAL A 59 9.74 -5.05 18.94
N PHE A 60 9.45 -4.33 17.85
CA PHE A 60 9.81 -2.92 17.73
C PHE A 60 9.14 -2.05 18.81
N VAL A 61 7.85 -2.27 19.08
CA VAL A 61 7.12 -1.56 20.14
C VAL A 61 7.68 -1.89 21.53
N VAL A 62 7.95 -3.17 21.81
CA VAL A 62 8.51 -3.60 23.10
C VAL A 62 9.88 -2.95 23.34
N LEU A 63 10.76 -2.95 22.33
CA LEU A 63 12.06 -2.28 22.43
C LEU A 63 11.88 -0.77 22.63
N ASN A 64 10.94 -0.13 21.92
CA ASN A 64 10.66 1.29 22.10
C ASN A 64 10.24 1.60 23.55
N ILE A 65 9.39 0.77 24.17
CA ILE A 65 8.95 0.95 25.56
C ILE A 65 10.10 0.76 26.56
N ILE A 66 11.03 -0.15 26.28
CA ILE A 66 12.17 -0.42 27.19
C ILE A 66 13.25 0.67 27.11
N PHE A 67 13.49 1.23 25.93
CA PHE A 67 14.60 2.16 25.67
C PHE A 67 14.20 3.64 25.67
N TRP A 68 12.91 3.96 25.73
CA TRP A 68 12.38 5.31 25.87
C TRP A 68 12.15 5.65 27.35
#